data_AF-A0A3N5GWT8-F1
#
_entry.id   AF-A0A3N5GWT8-F1
#
_cell.length_a   1.000
_cell.length_b   1.000
_cell.length_c   1.000
_cell.angle_alpha   90.00
_cell.angle_beta   90.00
_cell.angle_gamma   90.00
#
_symmetry.space_group_name_H-M   'P 1'
#
loop_
_entity.id
_entity.type
_entity.pdbx_description
1 polymer ?
#
loop_
_entity_poly.entity_id
_entity_poly.type
_entity_poly.pdbx_seq_one_letter_code
_entity_poly.pdbx_strand_id
1 'polypeptide(L)'
;MGADLAGVLAAGLLLGCAGRTAMGVEQREAVLREVRSSPPRWLAVSCVRVHLDASPGTTFLLGGPLEEQEPRWPGRSEGILPAGTPVQLLDVSFPGAEARAARPEGTPRDQVWIRLGLPGGTTAILPLPDRAHSVQEFWGALGQWVTRLDPALQTAGWND
;
A
#
# COMPACT_ATOMS: atom_id res chain seq x y z
N MET A 1 -58.33 22.84 19.08
CA MET A 1 -57.41 23.08 17.95
C MET A 1 -56.22 23.86 18.49
N GLY A 2 -55.00 23.38 18.25
CA GLY A 2 -53.76 24.03 18.67
C GLY A 2 -52.83 23.10 19.45
N ALA A 3 -52.26 22.11 18.77
CA ALA A 3 -51.08 21.39 19.26
C ALA A 3 -49.86 22.04 18.61
N ASP A 4 -49.09 22.82 19.36
CA ASP A 4 -47.79 23.32 18.91
C ASP A 4 -46.69 22.39 19.43
N LEU A 5 -46.35 21.42 18.57
CA LEU A 5 -45.12 20.65 18.62
C LEU A 5 -44.22 21.18 17.51
N ALA A 6 -43.15 21.89 17.88
CA ALA A 6 -42.06 22.16 16.96
C ALA A 6 -40.73 22.15 17.73
N GLY A 7 -40.39 20.96 18.24
CA GLY A 7 -38.99 20.59 18.42
C GLY A 7 -38.42 20.17 17.07
N VAL A 8 -37.40 20.86 16.58
CA VAL A 8 -36.53 20.32 15.53
C VAL A 8 -35.09 20.41 16.02
N LEU A 9 -34.51 19.21 16.11
CA LEU A 9 -33.17 18.89 16.56
C LEU A 9 -32.10 19.69 15.81
N ALA A 10 -31.20 20.30 16.59
CA ALA A 10 -29.88 20.67 16.11
C ALA A 10 -29.11 19.38 15.77
N ALA A 11 -29.13 19.00 14.49
CA ALA A 11 -28.21 18.00 13.95
C ALA A 11 -26.81 18.62 13.91
N GLY A 12 -26.09 18.50 15.02
CA GLY A 12 -24.68 18.87 15.12
C GLY A 12 -23.86 18.10 14.08
N LEU A 13 -23.23 18.86 13.19
CA LEU A 13 -22.22 18.42 12.24
C LEU A 13 -21.10 17.67 12.97
N LEU A 14 -21.17 16.34 12.97
CA LEU A 14 -20.01 15.47 13.21
C LEU A 14 -19.13 15.51 11.95
N LEU A 15 -18.52 16.65 11.67
CA LEU A 15 -17.30 16.72 10.86
C LEU A 15 -16.15 16.18 11.70
N GLY A 16 -16.22 14.87 11.97
CA GLY A 16 -15.13 14.12 12.56
C GLY A 16 -13.90 14.31 11.68
N CYS A 17 -12.77 14.58 12.32
CA CYS A 17 -11.44 14.64 11.72
C CYS A 17 -11.10 13.30 11.06
N ALA A 18 -11.68 13.01 9.89
CA ALA A 18 -11.28 11.91 9.06
C ALA A 18 -9.83 12.21 8.65
N GLY A 19 -8.88 11.42 9.16
CA GLY A 19 -7.48 11.51 8.75
C GLY A 19 -7.41 11.55 7.23
N ARG A 20 -7.10 12.72 6.68
CA ARG A 20 -7.13 12.95 5.24
C ARG A 20 -5.98 12.16 4.64
N THR A 21 -6.32 11.16 3.82
CA THR A 21 -5.35 10.59 2.88
C THR A 21 -5.10 11.62 1.77
N ALA A 22 -3.93 11.59 1.15
CA ALA A 22 -3.58 12.51 0.07
C ALA A 22 -4.55 12.45 -1.12
N MET A 23 -5.08 11.26 -1.41
CA MET A 23 -5.99 10.94 -2.51
C MET A 23 -7.48 10.98 -2.09
N GLY A 24 -8.35 11.46 -2.98
CA GLY A 24 -9.81 11.48 -2.78
C GLY A 24 -10.48 10.10 -2.84
N VAL A 25 -11.73 9.99 -2.36
CA VAL A 25 -12.47 8.71 -2.30
C VAL A 25 -12.59 8.04 -3.67
N GLU A 26 -13.10 8.76 -4.67
CA GLU A 26 -13.32 8.22 -6.02
C GLU A 26 -12.03 7.71 -6.67
N GLN A 27 -10.93 8.45 -6.49
CA GLN A 27 -9.62 8.05 -7.02
C GLN A 27 -9.09 6.79 -6.33
N ARG A 28 -9.28 6.65 -5.01
CA ARG A 28 -8.90 5.44 -4.28
C ARG A 28 -9.71 4.23 -4.72
N GLU A 29 -11.00 4.40 -4.98
CA GLU A 29 -11.86 3.34 -5.52
C GLU A 29 -11.43 2.93 -6.93
N ALA A 30 -11.03 3.88 -7.77
CA ALA A 30 -10.46 3.59 -9.09
C ALA A 30 -9.17 2.75 -8.96
N VAL A 31 -8.24 3.16 -8.08
CA VAL A 31 -7.00 2.40 -7.79
C VAL A 31 -7.31 0.99 -7.32
N LEU A 32 -8.24 0.82 -6.37
CA LEU A 32 -8.65 -0.49 -5.85
C LEU A 32 -9.16 -1.41 -6.96
N ARG A 33 -10.00 -0.88 -7.85
CA ARG A 33 -10.55 -1.64 -8.98
C ARG A 33 -9.45 -2.09 -9.95
N GLU A 34 -8.56 -1.17 -10.32
CA GLU A 34 -7.47 -1.45 -11.25
C GLU A 34 -6.42 -2.41 -10.66
N VAL A 35 -6.17 -2.34 -9.35
CA VAL A 35 -5.27 -3.28 -8.67
C VAL A 35 -5.82 -4.69 -8.73
N ARG A 36 -7.10 -4.88 -8.42
CA ARG A 36 -7.73 -6.22 -8.40
C ARG A 36 -7.85 -6.85 -9.78
N SER A 37 -7.91 -6.04 -10.83
CA SER A 37 -7.92 -6.51 -12.23
C SER A 37 -6.54 -6.48 -12.89
N SER A 38 -5.48 -6.07 -12.18
CA SER A 38 -4.15 -5.96 -12.76
C SER A 38 -3.62 -7.34 -13.16
N PRO A 39 -3.02 -7.48 -14.35
CA PRO A 39 -2.24 -8.67 -14.68
C PRO A 39 -1.04 -8.81 -13.71
N PRO A 40 -0.38 -9.98 -13.70
CA PRO A 40 0.88 -10.16 -13.00
C PRO A 40 1.89 -9.06 -13.34
N ARG A 41 2.71 -8.73 -12.34
CA ARG A 41 3.79 -7.74 -12.42
C ARG A 41 5.08 -8.36 -11.95
N TRP A 42 6.17 -7.63 -12.06
CA TRP A 42 7.50 -8.06 -11.60
C TRP A 42 8.06 -7.01 -10.66
N LEU A 43 8.80 -7.44 -9.64
CA LEU A 43 9.57 -6.51 -8.81
C LEU A 43 10.58 -5.77 -9.70
N ALA A 44 10.53 -4.44 -9.71
CA ALA A 44 11.49 -3.61 -10.43
C ALA A 44 12.83 -3.49 -9.67
N VAL A 45 12.78 -3.66 -8.35
CA VAL A 45 13.95 -3.59 -7.46
C VAL A 45 13.97 -4.79 -6.51
N SER A 46 15.16 -5.15 -6.04
CA SER A 46 15.30 -6.17 -5.00
C SER A 46 14.75 -5.65 -3.67
N CYS A 47 13.98 -6.47 -2.96
CA CYS A 47 13.38 -6.11 -1.68
C CYS A 47 13.84 -7.07 -0.58
N VAL A 48 14.16 -6.53 0.59
CA VAL A 48 14.36 -7.32 1.81
C VAL A 48 12.99 -7.74 2.35
N ARG A 49 12.85 -9.04 2.65
CA ARG A 49 11.71 -9.57 3.39
C ARG A 49 11.96 -9.40 4.88
N VAL A 50 11.03 -8.76 5.58
CA VAL A 50 11.12 -8.52 7.01
C VAL A 50 9.82 -8.89 7.70
N HIS A 51 9.89 -9.56 8.84
CA HIS A 51 8.80 -9.63 9.81
C HIS A 51 9.07 -8.66 10.92
N LEU A 52 8.21 -7.66 11.08
CA LEU A 52 8.36 -6.67 12.13
C LEU A 52 8.00 -7.28 13.48
N ASP A 53 8.68 -6.88 14.55
CA ASP A 53 8.37 -7.37 15.91
C ASP A 53 6.91 -7.07 16.31
N ALA A 54 6.39 -5.94 15.81
CA ALA A 54 5.01 -5.50 15.95
C ALA A 54 3.99 -6.35 15.18
N SER A 55 4.43 -7.09 14.15
CA SER A 55 3.55 -7.90 13.30
C SER A 55 4.32 -9.11 12.75
N PRO A 56 4.68 -10.07 13.61
CA PRO A 56 5.58 -11.18 13.24
C PRO A 56 4.95 -12.18 12.27
N GLY A 57 3.63 -12.15 12.09
CA GLY A 57 2.92 -12.92 11.08
C GLY A 57 2.78 -12.23 9.72
N THR A 58 3.27 -11.00 9.59
CA THR A 58 3.14 -10.19 8.37
C THR A 58 4.51 -9.98 7.76
N THR A 59 4.69 -10.46 6.52
CA THR A 59 5.87 -10.15 5.74
C THR A 59 5.76 -8.77 5.12
N PHE A 60 6.74 -7.91 5.38
CA PHE A 60 6.93 -6.63 4.72
C PHE A 60 8.04 -6.74 3.67
N LEU A 61 7.86 -6.07 2.55
CA LEU A 61 8.87 -5.88 1.51
C LEU A 61 9.42 -4.46 1.64
N LEU A 62 10.70 -4.39 1.97
CA LEU A 62 11.42 -3.14 2.19
C LEU A 62 12.56 -3.07 1.18
N GLY A 63 12.65 -2.01 0.38
CA GLY A 63 13.71 -1.81 -0.62
C GLY A 63 14.15 -0.35 -0.78
N GLY A 64 15.10 -0.12 -1.70
CA GLY A 64 15.72 1.20 -1.89
C GLY A 64 16.83 1.49 -0.86
N PRO A 65 17.62 2.56 -1.05
CA PRO A 65 18.61 2.99 -0.06
C PRO A 65 17.91 3.20 1.30
N LEU A 66 18.46 2.57 2.34
CA LEU A 66 17.94 2.50 3.72
C LEU A 66 17.58 3.86 4.37
N GLU A 67 17.96 4.97 3.72
CA GLU A 67 17.78 6.34 4.18
C GLU A 67 16.34 6.84 4.04
N GLU A 68 15.53 6.29 3.13
CA GLU A 68 14.13 6.73 2.96
C GLU A 68 13.13 5.93 3.82
N GLN A 69 13.59 4.90 4.52
CA GLN A 69 12.75 4.04 5.36
C GLN A 69 12.79 4.43 6.84
N GLU A 70 12.63 5.72 7.11
CA GLU A 70 12.31 6.15 8.46
C GLU A 70 10.80 6.07 8.71
N PRO A 71 10.38 5.52 9.86
CA PRO A 71 11.21 4.93 10.92
C PRO A 71 11.76 3.53 10.56
N ARG A 72 12.99 3.22 11.02
CA ARG A 72 13.52 1.84 11.00
C ARG A 72 12.68 0.96 11.92
N TRP A 73 11.74 0.21 11.36
CA TRP A 73 10.91 -0.71 12.15
C TRP A 73 11.74 -1.93 12.56
N PRO A 74 11.81 -2.26 13.87
CA PRO A 74 12.55 -3.42 14.33
C PRO A 74 11.89 -4.71 13.83
N GLY A 75 12.71 -5.68 13.45
CA GLY A 75 12.22 -6.94 12.91
C GLY A 75 13.32 -7.85 12.42
N ARG A 76 12.92 -9.08 12.07
CA ARG A 76 13.81 -10.11 11.54
C ARG A 76 13.78 -10.11 10.02
N SER A 77 14.94 -10.00 9.39
CA SER A 77 15.08 -10.25 7.96
C SER A 77 15.06 -11.75 7.64
N GLU A 78 14.33 -12.12 6.60
CA GLU A 78 14.26 -13.50 6.07
C GLU A 78 15.00 -13.69 4.75
N GLY A 79 15.68 -12.64 4.26
CA GLY A 79 16.41 -12.65 2.99
C GLY A 79 15.90 -11.61 2.00
N ILE A 80 16.32 -11.77 0.75
CA ILE A 80 16.09 -10.82 -0.33
C ILE A 80 15.24 -11.48 -1.42
N LEU A 81 14.18 -10.82 -1.85
CA LEU A 81 13.51 -11.10 -3.12
C LEU A 81 14.23 -10.32 -4.22
N PRO A 82 14.75 -11.00 -5.25
CA PRO A 82 15.44 -10.32 -6.33
C PRO A 82 14.47 -9.51 -7.20
N ALA A 83 14.98 -8.45 -7.81
CA ALA A 83 14.31 -7.83 -8.96
C ALA A 83 13.99 -8.90 -10.03
N GLY A 84 12.88 -8.73 -10.74
CA GLY A 84 12.34 -9.74 -11.65
C GLY A 84 11.53 -10.84 -10.98
N THR A 85 11.37 -10.84 -9.65
CA THR A 85 10.42 -11.77 -8.99
C THR A 85 8.99 -11.44 -9.44
N PRO A 86 8.21 -12.41 -9.96
CA PRO A 86 6.83 -12.17 -10.35
C PRO A 86 5.95 -11.99 -9.11
N VAL A 87 5.05 -11.02 -9.16
CA VAL A 87 4.11 -10.65 -8.08
C VAL A 87 2.71 -10.38 -8.62
N GLN A 88 1.71 -10.68 -7.81
CA GLN A 88 0.31 -10.33 -8.08
C GLN A 88 -0.08 -9.14 -7.19
N LEU A 89 -0.67 -8.09 -7.75
CA LEU A 89 -1.32 -7.07 -6.92
C LEU A 89 -2.65 -7.63 -6.40
N LEU A 90 -2.81 -7.70 -5.07
CA LEU A 90 -4.00 -8.31 -4.45
C LEU A 90 -4.96 -7.24 -3.93
N ASP A 91 -4.44 -6.24 -3.23
CA ASP A 91 -5.26 -5.19 -2.60
C ASP A 91 -4.42 -3.95 -2.27
N VAL A 92 -5.10 -2.82 -2.02
CA VAL A 92 -4.49 -1.58 -1.55
C VAL A 92 -5.23 -1.07 -0.33
N SER A 93 -4.50 -0.72 0.73
CA SER A 93 -5.06 -0.10 1.92
C SER A 93 -4.44 1.28 2.13
N PHE A 94 -5.24 2.32 1.91
CA PHE A 94 -4.85 3.71 2.17
C PHE A 94 -4.91 4.03 3.68
N PRO A 95 -4.04 4.90 4.21
CA PRO A 95 -3.94 5.18 5.64
C PRO A 95 -5.05 6.12 6.15
N GLY A 96 -6.30 5.66 6.12
CA GLY A 96 -7.45 6.30 6.79
C GLY A 96 -7.50 6.02 8.29
N ALA A 97 -8.37 6.72 9.03
CA ALA A 97 -8.47 6.58 10.49
C ALA A 97 -8.70 5.13 10.94
N GLU A 98 -9.64 4.42 10.31
CA GLU A 98 -9.93 3.01 10.58
C GLU A 98 -8.74 2.11 10.25
N ALA A 99 -8.12 2.30 9.06
CA ALA A 99 -6.95 1.52 8.66
C ALA A 99 -5.79 1.71 9.63
N ARG A 100 -5.53 2.94 10.09
CA ARG A 100 -4.48 3.22 11.09
C ARG A 100 -4.78 2.58 12.43
N ALA A 101 -6.04 2.61 12.88
CA ALA A 101 -6.45 1.98 14.13
C ALA A 101 -6.34 0.45 14.09
N ALA A 102 -6.57 -0.17 12.92
CA ALA A 102 -6.45 -1.61 12.73
C ALA A 102 -4.99 -2.10 12.57
N ARG A 103 -4.04 -1.22 12.24
CA ARG A 103 -2.64 -1.58 12.04
C ARG A 103 -1.87 -1.61 13.37
N PRO A 104 -1.06 -2.66 13.62
CA PRO A 104 -0.26 -2.73 14.84
C PRO A 104 0.67 -1.52 15.00
N GLU A 105 0.83 -1.07 16.24
CA GLU A 105 1.82 -0.06 16.59
C GLU A 105 3.24 -0.59 16.32
N GLY A 106 4.12 0.25 15.77
CA GLY A 106 5.45 -0.20 15.30
C GLY A 106 5.45 -0.75 13.87
N THR A 107 4.41 -0.49 13.08
CA THR A 107 4.36 -0.73 11.63
C THR A 107 4.25 0.60 10.84
N PRO A 108 4.39 0.61 9.50
CA PRO A 108 4.26 1.81 8.67
C PRO A 108 2.79 2.29 8.56
N ARG A 109 2.18 2.69 9.68
CA ARG A 109 0.72 2.93 9.76
C ARG A 109 0.23 4.08 8.88
N ASP A 110 1.07 5.07 8.66
CA ASP A 110 0.75 6.24 7.83
C ASP A 110 1.08 6.05 6.35
N GLN A 111 1.52 4.85 5.95
CA GLN A 111 1.84 4.53 4.55
C GLN A 111 0.68 3.81 3.87
N VAL A 112 0.63 3.89 2.54
CA VAL A 112 -0.25 3.05 1.73
C VAL A 112 0.30 1.63 1.75
N TRP A 113 -0.53 0.64 2.10
CA TRP A 113 -0.13 -0.77 2.10
C TRP A 113 -0.59 -1.45 0.83
N ILE A 114 0.34 -1.92 0.02
CA ILE A 114 0.06 -2.72 -1.16
C ILE A 114 0.23 -4.19 -0.79
N ARG A 115 -0.85 -4.98 -0.86
CA ARG A 115 -0.77 -6.41 -0.64
C ARG A 115 -0.36 -7.10 -1.93
N LEU A 116 0.73 -7.84 -1.87
CA LEU A 116 1.33 -8.57 -2.97
C LEU A 116 1.20 -10.08 -2.73
N GLY A 117 0.83 -10.82 -3.78
CA GLY A 117 0.97 -12.26 -3.85
C GLY A 117 2.36 -12.60 -4.40
N LEU A 118 3.07 -13.47 -3.69
CA LEU A 118 4.42 -13.92 -4.04
C LEU A 118 4.39 -15.36 -4.60
N PRO A 119 5.46 -15.79 -5.30
CA PRO A 119 5.60 -17.18 -5.70
C PRO A 119 5.52 -18.12 -4.50
N GLY A 120 4.92 -19.30 -4.69
CA GLY A 120 4.70 -20.27 -3.62
C GLY A 120 3.48 -19.96 -2.73
N GLY A 121 2.61 -19.01 -3.13
CA GLY A 121 1.32 -18.76 -2.47
C GLY A 121 1.41 -17.92 -1.19
N THR A 122 2.58 -17.34 -0.89
CA THR A 122 2.76 -16.43 0.25
C THR A 122 2.30 -15.02 -0.11
N THR A 123 2.09 -14.17 0.91
CA THR A 123 1.72 -12.76 0.69
C THR A 123 2.65 -11.85 1.46
N ALA A 124 2.82 -10.63 0.95
CA ALA A 124 3.61 -9.60 1.61
C ALA A 124 3.00 -8.22 1.43
N ILE A 125 3.43 -7.28 2.27
CA ILE A 125 3.03 -5.88 2.24
C ILE A 125 4.19 -5.06 1.73
N LEU A 126 3.97 -4.34 0.63
CA LEU A 126 4.85 -3.26 0.19
C LEU A 126 4.27 -1.93 0.69
N PRO A 127 4.89 -1.29 1.69
CA PRO A 127 4.45 0.01 2.17
C PRO A 127 4.99 1.12 1.24
N LEU A 128 4.13 2.06 0.86
CA LEU A 128 4.46 3.21 0.02
C LEU A 128 4.10 4.53 0.72
N PRO A 129 4.88 5.61 0.56
CA PRO A 129 4.51 6.92 1.09
C PRO A 129 3.12 7.40 0.61
N ASP A 130 2.29 7.92 1.51
CA ASP A 130 0.98 8.52 1.18
C ASP A 130 1.14 9.95 0.64
N ARG A 131 1.80 10.08 -0.52
CA ARG A 131 2.06 11.36 -1.19
C ARG A 131 1.31 11.53 -2.51
N ALA A 132 0.66 10.48 -2.99
CA ALA A 132 -0.05 10.51 -4.27
C ALA A 132 -1.39 11.23 -4.12
N HIS A 133 -1.57 12.32 -4.88
CA HIS A 133 -2.81 13.09 -4.97
C HIS A 133 -3.67 12.69 -6.17
N SER A 134 -3.18 11.78 -7.01
CA SER A 134 -3.87 11.29 -8.20
C SER A 134 -3.61 9.81 -8.48
N VAL A 135 -4.49 9.19 -9.27
CA VAL A 135 -4.33 7.79 -9.73
C VAL A 135 -3.01 7.63 -10.50
N GLN A 136 -2.67 8.62 -11.33
CA GLN A 136 -1.43 8.64 -12.10
C GLN A 136 -0.19 8.68 -11.19
N GLU A 137 -0.18 9.55 -10.17
CA GLU A 137 0.93 9.62 -9.21
C GLU A 137 1.07 8.33 -8.41
N PHE A 138 -0.04 7.71 -8.02
CA PHE A 138 -0.01 6.42 -7.33
C PHE A 138 0.65 5.35 -8.19
N TRP A 139 0.25 5.23 -9.46
CA TRP A 139 0.87 4.26 -10.37
C TRP A 139 2.31 4.59 -10.72
N GLY A 140 2.67 5.87 -10.77
CA GLY A 140 4.06 6.31 -10.93
C GLY A 140 4.92 5.90 -9.75
N ALA A 141 4.46 6.13 -8.52
CA ALA A 141 5.15 5.74 -7.30
C ALA A 141 5.27 4.22 -7.18
N LEU A 142 4.18 3.48 -7.41
CA LEU A 142 4.18 2.01 -7.41
C LEU A 142 5.08 1.46 -8.54
N GLY A 143 5.17 2.15 -9.67
CA GLY A 143 6.01 1.79 -10.83
C GLY A 143 7.51 1.71 -10.53
N GLN A 144 7.98 2.41 -9.49
CA GLN A 144 9.37 2.33 -9.02
C GLN A 144 9.69 0.98 -8.35
N TRP A 145 8.65 0.27 -7.90
CA TRP A 145 8.75 -0.96 -7.13
C TRP A 145 8.29 -2.19 -7.90
N VAL A 146 7.24 -2.03 -8.71
CA VAL A 146 6.69 -3.09 -9.55
C VAL A 146 6.47 -2.60 -10.98
N THR A 147 6.92 -3.41 -11.93
CA THR A 147 6.82 -3.11 -13.36
C THR A 147 5.90 -4.11 -14.06
N ARG A 148 5.30 -3.69 -15.18
CA ARG A 148 4.55 -4.57 -16.09
C ARG A 148 5.48 -5.34 -17.04
N LEU A 149 6.74 -4.95 -17.14
CA LEU A 149 7.72 -5.56 -18.02
C LEU A 149 8.55 -6.56 -17.22
N ASP A 150 8.61 -7.80 -17.68
CA ASP A 150 9.53 -8.78 -17.12
C ASP A 150 10.99 -8.29 -17.35
N PRO A 151 11.76 -7.99 -16.29
CA PRO A 151 13.15 -7.57 -16.43
C PRO A 151 14.01 -8.64 -17.12
N ALA A 152 13.68 -9.92 -16.97
CA ALA A 152 14.43 -11.01 -17.60
C ALA A 152 14.33 -10.98 -19.14
N LEU A 153 13.20 -10.50 -19.67
CA LEU A 153 13.01 -10.32 -21.11
C LEU A 153 13.79 -9.13 -21.67
N GLN A 154 14.15 -8.14 -20.85
CA GLN A 154 14.93 -6.99 -21.32
C GLN A 154 16.41 -7.33 -21.51
N THR A 155 16.97 -8.20 -20.67
CA THR A 155 18.36 -8.67 -20.79
C THR A 155 18.58 -9.61 -21.97
N ALA A 156 17.53 -10.27 -22.47
CA ALA A 156 17.64 -11.18 -23.61
C ALA A 156 17.98 -10.45 -24.92
N GLY A 157 17.50 -9.22 -25.11
CA GLY A 157 17.70 -8.45 -26.34
C GLY A 157 19.05 -7.73 -26.48
N TRP A 158 19.95 -7.84 -25.50
CA TRP A 158 21.28 -7.20 -25.53
C TRP A 158 22.42 -8.16 -25.88
N ASN A 159 22.14 -9.47 -25.97
CA ASN A 159 23.13 -10.51 -26.24
C ASN A 159 23.05 -11.11 -27.66
N ASP A 160 22.24 -10.53 -28.55
CA ASP A 160 22.19 -10.83 -29.99
C ASP A 160 22.86 -9.69 -30.79
#